data_AF-A0A166H2S1-F1
#
_entry.id   AF-A0A166H2S1-F1
#
_cell.length_a   1.000
_cell.length_b   1.000
_cell.length_c   1.000
_cell.angle_alpha   90.00
_cell.angle_beta   90.00
_cell.angle_gamma   90.00
#
_symmetry.space_group_name_H-M   'P 1'
#
loop_
_entity.id
_entity.type
_entity.pdbx_description
1 polymer ?
#
loop_
_entity_poly.entity_id
_entity_poly.type
_entity_poly.pdbx_seq_one_letter_code
_entity_poly.pdbx_strand_id
1 'polypeptide(L)'
;MHPASSSSHRRRRSLAVIALAASAALGLSACAGGAAGSSASDSPPSTRSVEHARGTTAVPDTAARVVVLEPVALDTSVALGVVPVGAAVLNESAGVPAYLAPRPPASRAWERSPSRASRESPR
;
A
#
# COMPACT_ATOMS: atom_id res chain seq x y z
N MET A 1 57.00 27.44 36.26
CA MET A 1 55.55 27.68 36.11
C MET A 1 55.24 27.89 34.63
N HIS A 2 54.61 26.93 33.97
CA HIS A 2 54.05 27.09 32.62
C HIS A 2 52.69 26.36 32.58
N PRO A 3 51.57 27.07 32.37
CA PRO A 3 50.31 26.47 32.00
C PRO A 3 50.10 26.65 30.49
N ALA A 4 49.95 25.57 29.72
CA ALA A 4 49.22 25.61 28.44
C ALA A 4 49.11 24.20 27.82
N SER A 5 47.96 23.55 27.98
CA SER A 5 47.37 22.69 26.92
C SER A 5 45.99 22.18 27.39
N SER A 6 44.98 23.05 27.33
CA SER A 6 43.57 22.70 27.66
C SER A 6 42.59 23.18 26.58
N SER A 7 43.01 24.15 25.75
CA SER A 7 42.17 24.80 24.74
C SER A 7 41.91 23.94 23.49
N SER A 8 42.83 23.03 23.13
CA SER A 8 42.74 22.19 21.93
C SER A 8 41.69 21.08 22.06
N HIS A 9 41.57 20.48 23.24
CA HIS A 9 40.60 19.41 23.50
C HIS A 9 39.15 19.93 23.59
N ARG A 10 38.94 21.12 24.17
CA ARG A 10 37.61 21.78 24.17
C ARG A 10 37.15 22.14 22.76
N ARG A 11 38.02 22.71 21.93
CA ARG A 11 37.70 23.10 20.55
C ARG A 11 37.32 21.90 19.67
N ARG A 12 38.04 20.77 19.80
CA ARG A 12 37.74 19.53 19.05
C ARG A 12 36.41 18.90 19.46
N ARG A 13 36.04 18.95 20.75
CA ARG A 13 34.75 18.46 21.24
C ARG A 13 33.58 19.33 20.76
N SER A 14 33.76 20.65 20.73
CA SER A 14 32.73 21.58 20.24
C SER A 14 32.42 21.40 18.76
N LEU A 15 33.43 21.13 17.92
CA LEU A 15 33.23 20.91 16.48
C LEU A 15 32.48 19.60 16.19
N ALA A 16 32.73 18.54 16.96
CA ALA A 16 32.02 17.26 16.80
C ALA A 16 30.52 17.36 17.13
N VAL A 17 30.15 18.16 18.14
CA VAL A 17 28.75 18.38 18.53
C VAL A 17 27.99 19.18 17.46
N ILE A 18 28.61 20.19 16.87
CA ILE A 18 28.00 20.99 15.79
C ILE A 18 27.74 20.12 14.54
N ALA A 19 28.72 19.28 14.17
CA ALA A 19 28.57 18.39 13.01
C ALA A 19 27.42 17.38 13.20
N LEU A 20 27.26 16.81 14.40
CA LEU A 20 26.18 15.87 14.69
C LEU A 20 24.79 16.55 14.64
N ALA A 21 24.68 17.78 15.14
CA ALA A 21 23.44 18.55 15.11
C ALA A 21 23.02 18.95 13.69
N ALA A 22 23.98 19.30 12.82
CA ALA A 22 23.70 19.64 11.43
C ALA A 22 23.15 18.44 10.64
N SER A 23 23.74 17.25 10.83
CA SER A 23 23.27 16.00 10.18
C SER A 23 21.85 15.62 10.60
N ALA A 24 21.49 15.83 11.88
CA ALA A 24 20.15 15.57 12.38
C ALA A 24 19.12 16.55 11.77
N ALA A 25 19.45 17.84 11.66
CA ALA A 25 18.56 18.83 11.04
C ALA A 25 18.30 18.54 9.55
N LEU A 26 19.32 18.11 8.81
CA LEU A 26 19.20 17.72 7.40
C LEU A 26 18.36 16.44 7.21
N GLY A 27 18.46 15.48 8.14
CA GLY A 27 17.68 14.24 8.10
C GLY A 27 16.17 14.43 8.33
N LEU A 28 15.76 15.39 9.17
CA LEU A 28 14.34 15.64 9.44
C LEU A 28 13.59 16.27 8.26
N SER A 29 14.26 17.09 7.43
CA SER A 29 13.62 17.74 6.28
C SER A 29 13.25 16.77 5.14
N ALA A 30 13.79 15.56 5.13
CA ALA A 30 13.46 14.53 4.13
C ALA A 30 12.15 13.79 4.44
N CYS A 31 11.65 13.86 5.67
CA CYS A 31 10.37 13.26 6.06
C CYS A 31 9.17 14.22 5.81
N ALA A 32 9.44 15.51 5.55
CA ALA A 32 8.44 16.47 5.11
C ALA A 32 8.37 16.45 3.57
N GLY A 33 7.80 15.36 3.04
CA GLY A 33 7.55 15.18 1.61
C GLY A 33 6.79 16.38 1.02
N GLY A 34 7.28 16.86 -0.11
CA GLY A 34 6.72 18.00 -0.83
C GLY A 34 5.30 17.74 -1.34
N ALA A 35 4.43 18.71 -1.08
CA ALA A 35 3.16 18.89 -1.79
C ALA A 35 3.02 20.37 -2.15
N ALA A 36 3.76 20.81 -3.17
CA ALA A 36 3.48 22.06 -3.87
C ALA A 36 2.67 21.71 -5.12
N GLY A 37 1.33 21.81 -5.04
CA GLY A 37 0.46 21.56 -6.17
C GLY A 37 -1.04 21.63 -5.84
N SER A 38 -1.66 22.74 -6.26
CA SER A 38 -3.10 22.99 -6.46
C SER A 38 -4.03 22.99 -5.24
N SER A 39 -4.42 24.21 -4.86
CA SER A 39 -5.62 24.52 -4.06
C SER A 39 -6.90 24.22 -4.86
N ALA A 40 -7.43 23.01 -4.71
CA ALA A 40 -8.88 22.82 -4.66
C ALA A 40 -9.28 22.87 -3.18
N SER A 41 -10.51 23.28 -2.88
CA SER A 41 -11.07 23.24 -1.53
C SER A 41 -11.14 21.79 -1.04
N ASP A 42 -10.02 21.29 -0.51
CA ASP A 42 -9.82 19.89 -0.12
C ASP A 42 -10.32 19.70 1.31
N SER A 43 -11.64 19.69 1.48
CA SER A 43 -12.19 19.05 2.66
C SER A 43 -11.76 17.59 2.59
N PRO A 44 -11.10 17.04 3.64
CA PRO A 44 -10.61 15.67 3.60
C PRO A 44 -11.75 14.71 3.25
N PRO A 45 -11.50 13.66 2.44
CA PRO A 45 -12.53 12.69 2.10
C PRO A 45 -13.13 12.12 3.39
N SER A 46 -14.45 11.90 3.39
CA SER A 46 -15.12 11.36 4.57
C SER A 46 -14.56 9.97 4.91
N THR A 47 -14.40 9.72 6.21
CA THR A 47 -13.81 8.48 6.72
C THR A 47 -14.67 7.86 7.81
N ARG A 48 -14.62 6.53 7.89
CA ARG A 48 -15.12 5.73 9.01
C ARG A 48 -13.97 5.23 9.87
N SER A 49 -14.16 5.28 11.19
CA SER A 49 -13.21 4.72 12.15
C SER A 49 -13.40 3.20 12.24
N VAL A 50 -12.31 2.43 12.16
CA VAL A 50 -12.31 0.97 12.28
C VAL A 50 -11.33 0.57 13.38
N GLU A 51 -11.84 -0.08 14.44
CA GLU A 51 -11.03 -0.69 15.48
C GLU A 51 -10.57 -2.08 15.04
N HIS A 52 -9.32 -2.42 15.38
CA HIS A 52 -8.69 -3.69 15.09
C HIS A 52 -7.60 -3.99 16.13
N ALA A 53 -7.02 -5.20 16.12
CA ALA A 53 -6.02 -5.62 17.11
C ALA A 53 -4.80 -4.69 17.25
N ARG A 54 -4.49 -3.85 16.24
CA ARG A 54 -3.41 -2.86 16.26
C ARG A 54 -3.85 -1.43 16.60
N GLY A 55 -5.02 -1.25 17.21
CA GLY A 55 -5.61 0.06 17.52
C GLY A 55 -6.71 0.45 16.54
N THR A 56 -6.74 1.71 16.10
CA THR A 56 -7.83 2.25 15.29
C THR A 56 -7.31 2.91 14.03
N THR A 57 -7.98 2.69 12.89
CA THR A 57 -7.63 3.29 11.59
C THR A 57 -8.83 4.03 11.02
N ALA A 58 -8.61 5.26 10.52
CA ALA A 58 -9.59 5.99 9.72
C ALA A 58 -9.52 5.50 8.27
N VAL A 59 -10.58 4.84 7.82
CA VAL A 59 -10.70 4.29 6.46
C VAL A 59 -11.60 5.20 5.63
N PRO A 60 -11.20 5.61 4.41
CA PRO A 60 -12.08 6.38 3.52
C PRO A 60 -13.41 5.67 3.27
N ASP A 61 -14.52 6.41 3.29
CA ASP A 61 -15.84 5.83 3.04
C ASP A 61 -15.95 5.24 1.63
N THR A 62 -15.24 5.85 0.67
CA THR A 62 -15.12 5.36 -0.71
C THR A 62 -13.66 5.13 -1.06
N ALA A 63 -13.17 3.91 -0.83
CA ALA A 63 -11.81 3.54 -1.20
C ALA A 63 -11.66 3.34 -2.71
N ALA A 64 -10.84 4.17 -3.37
CA ALA A 64 -10.61 4.07 -4.81
C ALA A 64 -9.73 2.87 -5.22
N ARG A 65 -8.89 2.39 -4.30
CA ARG A 65 -7.93 1.30 -4.54
C ARG A 65 -7.83 0.42 -3.30
N VAL A 66 -8.16 -0.85 -3.45
CA VAL A 66 -8.12 -1.85 -2.38
C VAL A 66 -7.10 -2.93 -2.72
N VAL A 67 -6.23 -3.24 -1.77
CA VAL A 67 -5.28 -4.37 -1.84
C VAL A 67 -5.64 -5.35 -0.71
N VAL A 68 -5.73 -6.63 -1.04
CA VAL A 68 -6.13 -7.66 -0.07
C VAL A 68 -4.97 -8.63 0.17
N LEU A 69 -4.53 -8.73 1.43
CA LEU A 69 -3.36 -9.52 1.80
C LEU A 69 -3.68 -10.92 2.32
N GLU A 70 -4.93 -11.17 2.70
CA GLU A 70 -5.37 -12.44 3.27
C GLU A 70 -6.32 -13.16 2.30
N PRO A 71 -6.07 -14.42 1.92
CA PRO A 71 -6.92 -15.14 0.96
C PRO A 71 -8.40 -15.22 1.36
N VAL A 72 -8.71 -15.41 2.64
CA VAL A 72 -10.12 -15.46 3.11
C VAL A 72 -10.81 -14.10 2.99
N ALA A 73 -10.06 -13.01 3.17
CA ALA A 73 -10.59 -11.66 2.96
C ALA A 73 -10.80 -11.36 1.46
N LEU A 74 -10.02 -11.97 0.57
CA LEU A 74 -10.16 -11.81 -0.88
C LEU A 74 -11.51 -12.36 -1.34
N ASP A 75 -11.86 -13.58 -0.92
CA ASP A 75 -13.15 -14.20 -1.24
C ASP A 75 -14.33 -13.35 -0.76
N THR A 76 -14.22 -12.83 0.47
CA THR A 76 -15.24 -11.95 1.06
C THR A 76 -15.38 -10.65 0.27
N SER A 77 -14.26 -10.04 -0.14
CA SER A 77 -14.28 -8.80 -0.93
C SER A 77 -14.99 -8.99 -2.26
N VAL A 78 -14.70 -10.09 -2.97
CA VAL A 78 -15.33 -10.42 -4.26
C VAL A 78 -16.82 -10.74 -4.07
N ALA A 79 -17.17 -11.46 -2.99
CA ALA A 79 -18.57 -11.76 -2.68
C ALA A 79 -19.40 -10.50 -2.39
N LEU A 80 -18.79 -9.45 -1.83
CA LEU A 80 -19.41 -8.13 -1.60
C LEU A 80 -19.36 -7.22 -2.84
N GLY A 81 -18.88 -7.72 -3.98
CA GLY A 81 -18.81 -6.96 -5.23
C GLY A 81 -17.61 -6.00 -5.33
N VAL A 82 -16.65 -6.10 -4.40
CA VAL A 82 -15.41 -5.31 -4.44
C VAL A 82 -14.34 -6.12 -5.17
N VAL A 83 -13.87 -5.60 -6.31
CA VAL A 83 -12.74 -6.19 -7.04
C VAL A 83 -11.46 -5.43 -6.66
N PRO A 84 -10.53 -6.04 -5.90
CA PRO A 84 -9.31 -5.36 -5.48
C PRO A 84 -8.35 -5.16 -6.66
N VAL A 85 -7.51 -4.13 -6.58
CA VAL A 85 -6.46 -3.84 -7.58
C VAL A 85 -5.22 -4.72 -7.40
N GLY A 86 -5.14 -5.46 -6.29
CA GLY A 86 -4.08 -6.42 -6.02
C GLY A 86 -4.47 -7.37 -4.88
N ALA A 87 -3.97 -8.59 -4.96
CA ALA A 87 -4.14 -9.61 -3.94
C ALA A 87 -2.82 -10.35 -3.69
N ALA A 88 -2.55 -10.72 -2.44
CA ALA A 88 -1.47 -11.65 -2.14
C ALA A 88 -1.81 -13.04 -2.71
N VAL A 89 -0.80 -13.71 -3.26
CA VAL A 89 -0.91 -15.08 -3.75
C VAL A 89 -0.04 -16.00 -2.91
N LEU A 90 -0.53 -17.21 -2.63
CA LEU A 90 0.21 -18.20 -1.83
C LEU A 90 1.46 -18.70 -2.58
N ASN A 91 1.40 -18.71 -3.92
CA ASN A 91 2.48 -19.10 -4.80
C ASN A 91 2.43 -18.23 -6.07
N GLU A 92 3.53 -17.55 -6.38
CA GLU A 92 3.61 -16.64 -7.52
C GLU A 92 3.47 -17.33 -8.88
N SER A 93 3.83 -18.62 -8.97
CA SER A 93 3.68 -19.40 -10.21
C SER A 93 2.23 -19.86 -10.43
N ALA A 94 1.50 -20.18 -9.35
CA ALA A 94 0.10 -20.57 -9.40
C ALA A 94 -0.84 -19.36 -9.54
N GLY A 95 -0.45 -18.21 -9.02
CA GLY A 95 -1.22 -16.96 -9.10
C GLY A 95 -2.51 -16.97 -8.27
N VAL A 96 -3.51 -16.21 -8.73
CA VAL A 96 -4.82 -16.10 -8.07
C VAL A 96 -5.66 -17.36 -8.34
N PRO A 97 -6.39 -17.91 -7.34
CA PRO A 97 -7.24 -19.08 -7.53
C PRO A 97 -8.22 -18.93 -8.70
N ALA A 98 -8.36 -20.00 -9.51
CA ALA A 98 -9.13 -19.96 -10.75
C ALA A 98 -10.63 -19.61 -10.56
N TYR A 99 -11.22 -19.89 -9.40
CA TYR A 99 -12.62 -19.53 -9.12
C TYR A 99 -12.85 -18.02 -8.96
N LEU A 100 -11.77 -17.26 -8.71
CA LEU A 100 -11.77 -15.79 -8.67
C LEU A 100 -11.43 -15.16 -10.02
N ALA A 101 -11.21 -15.98 -11.06
CA ALA A 101 -10.92 -15.47 -12.39
C ALA A 101 -12.06 -14.55 -12.88
N PRO A 102 -11.73 -13.47 -13.63
CA PRO A 102 -12.73 -12.55 -14.14
C PRO A 102 -13.86 -13.30 -14.85
N ARG A 103 -15.10 -12.98 -14.50
CA ARG A 103 -16.25 -13.52 -15.21
C ARG A 103 -16.10 -13.12 -16.68
N PRO A 104 -16.14 -14.07 -17.62
CA PRO A 104 -16.15 -13.72 -19.03
C PRO A 104 -17.37 -12.83 -19.30
N PRO A 105 -17.32 -11.93 -20.30
CA PRO A 105 -18.50 -11.18 -20.69
C PRO A 105 -19.67 -12.14 -20.95
N ALA A 106 -20.90 -11.74 -20.64
CA ALA A 106 -22.08 -12.60 -20.77
C ALA A 106 -22.21 -13.24 -22.16
N SER A 107 -21.74 -12.54 -23.20
CA SER A 107 -21.65 -13.01 -24.59
C SER A 107 -20.74 -14.22 -24.81
N ARG A 108 -19.88 -14.59 -23.85
CA ARG A 108 -18.97 -15.74 -23.91
C ARG A 108 -19.16 -16.72 -22.75
N ALA A 109 -20.09 -16.45 -21.84
CA ALA A 109 -20.41 -17.36 -20.74
C ALA A 109 -20.97 -18.71 -21.27
N TRP A 110 -21.65 -18.70 -22.42
CA TRP A 110 -22.20 -19.88 -23.07
C TRP A 110 -21.16 -20.74 -23.82
N GLU A 111 -19.97 -20.20 -24.15
CA GLU A 111 -18.89 -20.97 -24.82
C GLU A 111 -18.35 -22.10 -23.94
N ARG A 112 -18.51 -21.98 -22.61
CA ARG A 112 -18.17 -23.01 -21.63
C ARG A 112 -19.34 -23.93 -21.27
N SER A 113 -20.43 -23.90 -22.03
CA SER A 113 -21.53 -24.84 -21.81
C SER A 113 -21.21 -26.21 -22.41
N PRO A 114 -21.25 -27.31 -21.63
CA PRO A 114 -21.00 -28.66 -22.15
C PRO A 114 -21.99 -29.08 -23.25
N SER A 115 -23.11 -28.37 -23.39
CA SER A 115 -24.12 -28.58 -24.43
C SER A 115 -23.68 -28.19 -25.86
N ARG A 116 -22.60 -27.41 -26.01
CA ARG A 116 -22.08 -27.01 -27.34
C ARG A 116 -21.18 -28.07 -27.96
N ALA A 117 -20.42 -28.81 -27.15
CA ALA A 117 -19.50 -29.85 -27.62
C ALA A 117 -20.21 -30.98 -28.39
N SER A 118 -21.49 -31.21 -28.10
CA SER A 118 -22.33 -32.22 -28.77
C SER A 118 -23.01 -31.73 -30.04
N ARG A 119 -22.92 -30.44 -30.40
CA ARG A 119 -23.54 -29.86 -31.60
C ARG A 119 -22.60 -29.76 -32.80
N GLU A 120 -21.29 -29.89 -32.58
CA GLU A 120 -20.26 -29.63 -33.60
C GLU A 120 -19.59 -30.91 -34.13
N SER A 121 -20.08 -32.11 -33.82
CA SER A 121 -19.58 -33.35 -34.44
C SER A 121 -20.10 -33.47 -35.88
N PRO A 122 -19.27 -33.24 -36.92
CA PRO A 122 -19.67 -33.49 -38.29
C PRO A 122 -19.63 -35.01 -38.53
N ARG A 123 -20.61 -35.53 -39.27
CA ARG A 123 -20.54 -36.89 -39.83
C ARG A 123 -19.55 -36.96 -40.97
#